data_AF-A0A3M0XJ36-F1
#
_entry.id   AF-A0A3M0XJ36-F1
#
_cell.length_a   1.000
_cell.length_b   1.000
_cell.length_c   1.000
_cell.angle_alpha   90.00
_cell.angle_beta   90.00
_cell.angle_gamma   90.00
#
_symmetry.space_group_name_H-M   'P 1'
#
loop_
_entity.id
_entity.type
_entity.pdbx_description
1 polymer ?
#
loop_
_entity_poly.entity_id
_entity_poly.type
_entity_poly.pdbx_seq_one_letter_code
_entity_poly.pdbx_strand_id
1 'polypeptide(L)'
;MPDCLQATLKSATFLNGPRFQRNMAKKQGLGSTRRFGPRYGRTVKHKLAKIEKLHRARHTCPYCSRQTAKRKSAGIWHCSKCDSTFAAKAYTVGERPVAVRESAQIVTEAIELEMEK
;
A
#
# COMPACT_ATOMS: atom_id res chain seq x y z
N MET A 1 -72.87 26.75 23.58
CA MET A 1 -71.81 26.18 24.43
C MET A 1 -72.21 24.74 24.77
N PRO A 2 -71.33 23.73 24.68
CA PRO A 2 -69.87 23.81 24.68
C PRO A 2 -69.15 23.07 23.52
N ASP A 3 -68.07 23.70 23.07
CA ASP A 3 -66.71 23.18 22.87
C ASP A 3 -66.47 21.66 22.78
N CYS A 4 -65.86 21.24 21.67
CA CYS A 4 -64.88 20.14 21.71
C CYS A 4 -63.74 20.40 20.70
N LEU A 5 -62.75 21.17 21.18
CA LEU A 5 -61.35 20.76 21.20
C LEU A 5 -60.80 20.02 19.96
N GLN A 6 -60.10 20.77 19.10
CA GLN A 6 -58.74 20.47 18.64
C GLN A 6 -58.37 18.97 18.54
N ALA A 7 -58.58 18.37 17.37
CA ALA A 7 -57.82 17.21 16.93
C ALA A 7 -57.07 17.57 15.64
N THR A 8 -55.78 17.74 15.81
CA THR A 8 -54.79 18.23 14.86
C THR A 8 -54.73 17.44 13.55
N LEU A 9 -54.93 18.14 12.43
CA LEU A 9 -54.33 17.78 11.14
C LEU A 9 -52.81 17.96 11.23
N LYS A 10 -52.11 16.94 11.74
CA LYS A 10 -50.65 16.83 11.68
C LYS A 10 -50.23 15.41 11.34
N SER A 11 -50.65 14.91 10.18
CA SER A 11 -49.93 13.81 9.50
C SER A 11 -48.79 14.39 8.67
N ALA A 12 -47.92 15.16 9.34
CA ALA A 12 -46.59 15.41 8.83
C ALA A 12 -45.73 14.19 9.16
N THR A 13 -44.75 13.95 8.30
CA THR A 13 -43.58 13.06 8.48
C THR A 13 -43.75 11.59 8.08
N PHE A 14 -43.85 11.34 6.77
CA PHE A 14 -43.26 10.14 6.16
C PHE A 14 -42.36 10.50 4.95
N LEU A 15 -41.61 11.60 5.06
CA LEU A 15 -40.59 12.03 4.07
C LEU A 15 -39.23 12.32 4.73
N ASN A 16 -38.87 11.57 5.77
CA ASN A 16 -37.52 11.58 6.32
C ASN A 16 -36.96 10.15 6.36
N GLY A 17 -36.82 9.55 5.17
CA GLY A 17 -35.90 8.41 5.04
C GLY A 17 -34.47 8.89 5.32
N PRO A 18 -33.62 8.08 5.97
CA PRO A 18 -32.24 8.47 6.22
C PRO A 18 -31.58 8.75 4.86
N ARG A 19 -31.12 9.99 4.65
CA ARG A 19 -30.17 10.29 3.57
C ARG A 19 -29.01 9.33 3.75
N PHE A 20 -28.93 8.28 2.94
CA PHE A 20 -27.73 7.47 2.79
C PHE A 20 -26.69 8.38 2.14
N GLN A 21 -25.99 9.16 2.98
CA GLN A 21 -24.91 10.03 2.58
C GLN A 21 -23.83 9.10 2.02
N ARG A 22 -23.82 8.94 0.69
CA ARG A 22 -22.71 8.28 -0.01
C ARG A 22 -21.49 9.15 0.19
N ASN A 23 -20.76 8.89 1.27
CA ASN A 23 -19.42 9.39 1.48
C ASN A 23 -18.57 8.82 0.34
N MET A 24 -18.48 9.58 -0.76
CA MET A 24 -17.72 9.20 -1.94
C MET A 24 -16.25 9.11 -1.54
N ALA A 25 -15.76 7.89 -1.30
CA ALA A 25 -14.36 7.65 -1.01
C ALA A 25 -13.50 8.27 -2.12
N LYS A 26 -12.53 9.12 -1.73
CA LYS A 26 -11.62 9.81 -2.66
C LYS A 26 -10.99 8.78 -3.61
N LYS A 27 -11.35 8.83 -4.90
CA LYS A 27 -10.78 7.93 -5.90
C LYS A 27 -9.27 8.14 -5.94
N GLN A 28 -8.49 7.09 -5.67
CA GLN A 28 -7.04 7.16 -5.79
C GLN A 28 -6.66 7.49 -7.24
N GLY A 29 -5.79 8.48 -7.41
CA GLY A 29 -5.29 8.90 -8.71
C GLY A 29 -4.38 7.83 -9.34
N LEU A 30 -4.47 7.68 -10.66
CA LEU A 30 -3.72 6.67 -11.42
C LEU A 30 -2.24 7.02 -11.65
N GLY A 31 -1.77 8.21 -11.23
CA GLY A 31 -0.36 8.61 -11.27
C GLY A 31 0.31 8.38 -12.64
N SER A 32 1.48 7.74 -12.61
CA SER A 32 2.28 7.39 -13.79
C SER A 32 1.59 6.45 -14.78
N THR A 33 0.61 5.68 -14.31
CA THR A 33 -0.16 4.72 -15.11
C THR A 33 -1.16 5.40 -16.06
N ARG A 34 -1.29 6.73 -16.02
CA ARG A 34 -2.10 7.48 -16.98
C ARG A 34 -1.59 7.34 -18.43
N ARG A 35 -0.31 7.01 -18.64
CA ARG A 35 0.28 6.77 -19.97
C ARG A 35 -0.44 5.69 -20.79
N PHE A 36 -1.11 4.76 -20.13
CA PHE A 36 -1.80 3.65 -20.80
C PHE A 36 -3.18 4.02 -21.36
N GLY A 37 -3.65 5.26 -21.16
CA GLY A 37 -4.92 5.74 -21.69
C GLY A 37 -6.12 4.91 -21.20
N PRO A 38 -7.08 4.52 -22.06
CA PRO A 38 -8.25 3.73 -21.66
C PRO A 38 -7.99 2.22 -21.51
N ARG A 39 -6.88 1.69 -22.05
CA ARG A 39 -6.61 0.23 -22.17
C ARG A 39 -6.36 -0.46 -20.82
N TYR A 40 -6.55 -1.78 -20.71
CA TYR A 40 -6.23 -2.66 -19.55
C TYR A 40 -7.10 -2.56 -18.28
N GLY A 41 -8.07 -1.64 -18.22
CA GLY A 41 -9.02 -1.55 -17.10
C GLY A 41 -8.45 -0.92 -15.81
N ARG A 42 -9.31 -0.71 -14.81
CA ARG A 42 -9.00 0.06 -13.60
C ARG A 42 -8.09 -0.70 -12.63
N THR A 43 -8.42 -1.96 -12.32
CA THR A 43 -7.78 -2.74 -11.25
C THR A 43 -6.30 -2.98 -11.51
N VAL A 44 -5.96 -3.39 -12.73
CA VAL A 44 -4.56 -3.63 -13.15
C VAL A 44 -3.75 -2.34 -13.02
N LYS A 45 -4.31 -1.21 -13.45
CA LYS A 45 -3.62 0.08 -13.37
C LYS A 45 -3.33 0.54 -11.95
N HIS A 46 -4.25 0.32 -11.01
CA HIS A 46 -4.01 0.64 -9.60
C HIS A 46 -2.90 -0.21 -8.99
N LYS A 47 -2.86 -1.51 -9.32
CA LYS A 47 -1.77 -2.41 -8.87
C LYS A 47 -0.43 -1.94 -9.43
N LEU A 48 -0.38 -1.64 -10.74
CA LEU A 48 0.83 -1.15 -11.39
C LEU A 48 1.28 0.20 -10.84
N ALA A 49 0.36 1.14 -10.60
CA ALA A 49 0.68 2.46 -10.04
C ALA A 49 1.37 2.35 -8.68
N LYS A 50 0.93 1.41 -7.82
CA LYS A 50 1.58 1.12 -6.54
C LYS A 50 3.00 0.61 -6.74
N ILE A 51 3.21 -0.35 -7.63
CA ILE A 51 4.54 -0.92 -7.94
C ILE A 51 5.46 0.13 -8.57
N GLU A 52 4.94 0.97 -9.46
CA GLU A 52 5.69 2.06 -10.09
C GLU A 52 6.12 3.12 -9.09
N LYS A 53 5.22 3.49 -8.16
CA LYS A 53 5.54 4.41 -7.08
C LYS A 53 6.65 3.87 -6.17
N LEU A 54 6.61 2.58 -5.85
CA LEU A 54 7.62 1.95 -5.00
C LEU A 54 8.99 1.96 -5.65
N HIS A 55 9.16 1.41 -6.85
CA HIS A 55 10.51 1.28 -7.42
C HIS A 55 11.12 2.61 -7.92
N ARG A 56 10.29 3.62 -8.22
CA ARG A 56 10.76 4.97 -8.60
C ARG A 56 11.13 5.82 -7.39
N ALA A 57 10.68 5.43 -6.18
CA ALA A 57 11.07 6.12 -4.97
C ALA A 57 12.59 5.98 -4.74
N ARG A 58 13.18 6.98 -4.08
CA ARG A 58 14.55 6.85 -3.60
C ARG A 58 14.54 5.98 -2.36
N HIS A 59 15.39 4.96 -2.33
CA HIS A 59 15.51 4.08 -1.19
C HIS A 59 16.78 4.35 -0.38
N THR A 60 16.74 3.92 0.88
CA THR A 60 17.89 3.90 1.77
C THR A 60 18.92 2.88 1.28
N CYS A 61 20.16 3.32 1.11
CA CYS A 61 21.28 2.44 0.80
C CYS A 61 21.74 1.68 2.05
N PRO A 62 22.02 0.35 1.97
CA PRO A 62 22.51 -0.42 3.10
C PRO A 62 23.92 -0.02 3.56
N TYR A 63 24.77 0.48 2.66
CA TYR A 63 26.15 0.84 3.00
C TYR A 63 26.28 2.22 3.63
N CYS A 64 25.64 3.22 3.01
CA CYS A 64 25.84 4.62 3.39
C CYS A 64 24.63 5.25 4.09
N SER A 65 23.58 4.46 4.38
CA SER A 65 22.32 4.82 5.06
C SER A 65 21.56 6.05 4.50
N ARG A 66 21.98 6.57 3.35
CA ARG A 66 21.38 7.73 2.68
C ARG A 66 20.32 7.30 1.67
N GLN A 67 19.26 8.09 1.53
CA GLN A 67 18.15 7.84 0.60
C GLN A 67 18.47 8.26 -0.84
N THR A 68 19.43 7.56 -1.45
CA THR A 68 19.91 7.85 -2.82
C THR A 68 19.98 6.63 -3.73
N ALA A 69 19.57 5.45 -3.25
CA ALA A 69 19.56 4.25 -4.08
C ALA A 69 18.49 4.36 -5.18
N LYS A 70 18.90 4.12 -6.42
CA LYS A 70 18.07 4.06 -7.62
C LYS A 70 18.20 2.69 -8.27
N ARG A 71 17.13 2.22 -8.90
CA ARG A 71 17.11 0.93 -9.61
C ARG A 71 17.87 1.05 -10.93
N LYS A 72 18.79 0.12 -11.22
CA LYS A 72 19.43 -0.03 -12.54
C LYS A 72 18.69 -1.08 -13.37
N SER A 73 18.46 -2.27 -12.81
CA SER A 73 17.73 -3.37 -13.47
C SER A 73 16.83 -4.10 -12.46
N ALA A 74 16.19 -5.20 -12.85
CA ALA A 74 15.45 -6.02 -11.89
C ALA A 74 16.38 -6.61 -10.84
N GLY A 75 16.17 -6.23 -9.57
CA GLY A 75 16.95 -6.73 -8.44
C GLY A 75 18.32 -6.05 -8.26
N ILE A 76 18.82 -5.30 -9.23
CA ILE A 76 20.10 -4.56 -9.10
C ILE A 76 19.84 -3.08 -8.86
N TRP A 77 20.44 -2.58 -7.78
CA TRP A 77 20.32 -1.21 -7.30
C TRP A 77 21.68 -0.53 -7.28
N HIS A 78 21.68 0.79 -7.47
CA HIS A 78 22.88 1.62 -7.49
C HIS A 78 22.68 2.85 -6.62
N CYS A 79 23.64 3.11 -5.73
CA CYS A 79 23.66 4.33 -4.93
C CYS A 79 24.57 5.37 -5.58
N SER A 80 24.05 6.58 -5.85
CA SER A 80 24.85 7.66 -6.46
C SER A 80 25.80 8.38 -5.49
N LYS A 81 25.88 7.96 -4.22
CA LYS A 81 26.72 8.62 -3.19
C LYS A 81 27.93 7.79 -2.78
N CYS A 82 27.81 6.47 -2.83
CA CYS A 82 28.89 5.53 -2.50
C CYS A 82 29.27 4.67 -3.70
N ASP A 83 28.64 4.91 -4.86
CA ASP A 83 28.83 4.23 -6.15
C ASP A 83 28.73 2.70 -6.12
N SER A 84 28.24 2.15 -5.01
CA SER A 84 28.05 0.72 -4.85
C SER A 84 26.81 0.23 -5.60
N THR A 85 26.99 -0.88 -6.29
CA THR A 85 25.91 -1.67 -6.89
C THR A 85 25.62 -2.88 -6.00
N PHE A 86 24.35 -3.10 -5.67
CA PHE A 86 23.97 -4.21 -4.79
C PHE A 86 22.69 -4.90 -5.25
N ALA A 87 22.51 -6.13 -4.79
CA ALA A 87 21.34 -6.95 -5.04
C ALA A 87 20.27 -6.74 -3.95
N ALA A 88 19.03 -6.53 -4.36
CA ALA A 88 17.86 -6.48 -3.48
C ALA A 88 16.61 -6.99 -4.22
N LYS A 89 15.41 -6.76 -3.67
CA LYS A 89 14.18 -7.18 -4.35
C LYS A 89 13.96 -6.36 -5.63
N ALA A 90 13.11 -6.90 -6.51
CA ALA A 90 12.84 -6.30 -7.82
C ALA A 90 12.26 -4.87 -7.75
N TYR A 91 11.43 -4.58 -6.75
CA TYR A 91 10.71 -3.29 -6.64
C TYR A 91 10.97 -2.53 -5.34
N THR A 92 11.67 -3.13 -4.38
CA THR A 92 11.99 -2.53 -3.08
C THR A 92 13.40 -2.92 -2.65
N VAL A 93 14.07 -2.04 -1.90
CA VAL A 93 15.39 -2.31 -1.31
C VAL A 93 15.29 -3.00 0.06
N GLY A 94 14.09 -3.02 0.65
CA GLY A 94 13.85 -3.55 2.00
C GLY A 94 14.00 -5.07 2.14
N GLU A 95 14.36 -5.45 3.36
CA GLU A 95 14.67 -6.78 3.87
C GLU A 95 13.67 -7.90 3.50
N ARG A 96 14.13 -9.17 3.55
CA ARG A 96 13.33 -10.40 3.30
C ARG A 96 11.98 -10.39 4.06
N PRO A 97 10.89 -10.97 3.51
CA PRO A 97 9.65 -11.13 4.28
C PRO A 97 9.95 -11.86 5.60
N VAL A 98 9.27 -11.45 6.67
CA VAL A 98 9.54 -11.87 8.06
C VAL A 98 9.57 -13.39 8.19
N ALA A 99 8.64 -14.09 7.54
CA ALA A 99 8.55 -15.55 7.53
C ALA A 99 9.84 -16.27 7.10
N VAL A 100 10.64 -15.68 6.20
CA VAL A 100 11.89 -16.31 5.71
C VAL A 100 13.04 -16.09 6.69
N ARG A 101 12.95 -15.10 7.57
CA ARG A 101 13.97 -14.83 8.60
C ARG A 101 13.77 -15.75 9.79
N GLU A 102 12.53 -15.88 10.23
CA GLU A 102 12.14 -16.78 11.32
C GLU A 102 12.57 -18.22 10.99
N SER A 103 12.31 -18.69 9.76
CA SER A 103 12.76 -20.00 9.34
C SER A 103 14.29 -20.16 9.32
N ALA A 104 15.06 -19.10 9.08
CA ALA A 104 16.52 -19.19 9.05
C ALA A 104 17.13 -19.26 10.46
N GLN A 105 16.50 -18.59 11.44
CA GLN A 105 16.92 -18.61 12.85
C GLN A 105 16.68 -19.99 13.47
N ILE A 106 15.54 -20.61 13.17
CA ILE A 106 15.23 -21.98 13.63
C ILE A 106 16.27 -22.99 13.11
N VAL A 107 16.75 -22.82 11.87
CA VAL A 107 17.77 -23.71 11.29
C VAL A 107 19.12 -23.56 11.97
N THR A 108 19.56 -22.33 12.29
CA THR A 108 20.83 -22.12 12.99
C THR A 108 20.80 -22.68 14.42
N GLU A 109 19.70 -22.46 15.13
CA GLU A 109 19.50 -22.99 16.48
C GLU A 109 19.45 -24.53 16.48
N ALA A 110 18.84 -25.15 15.46
CA ALA A 110 18.84 -26.60 15.32
C ALA A 110 20.24 -27.19 15.07
N ILE A 111 21.08 -26.52 14.27
CA ILE A 111 22.46 -26.96 13.99
C ILE A 111 23.33 -26.88 15.25
N GLU A 112 23.18 -25.82 16.04
CA GLU A 112 23.94 -25.64 17.30
C GLU A 112 23.64 -26.76 18.30
N LEU A 113 22.37 -27.19 18.41
CA LEU A 113 21.97 -28.29 19.29
C LEU A 113 22.44 -29.68 18.82
N GLU A 114 22.63 -29.88 17.51
CA GLU A 114 23.22 -31.12 16.99
C GLU A 114 24.73 -31.19 17.21
N MET A 115 25.42 -30.05 17.30
CA MET A 115 26.88 -30.00 17.54
C MET A 115 27.28 -30.17 19.01
N GLU A 116 26.36 -29.96 19.95
CA GLU A 116 26.61 -30.10 21.40
C GLU A 116 26.37 -31.54 21.92
N LYS A 117 25.97 -32.46 21.05
CA LYS A 117 25.59 -33.84 21.40
C LYS A 117 26.60 -34.87 20.89
#